data_AF-A0A7N2LD55-F1
#
_entry.id   AF-A0A7N2LD55-F1
#
_cell.length_a   1.000
_cell.length_b   1.000
_cell.length_c   1.000
_cell.angle_alpha   90.00
_cell.angle_beta   90.00
_cell.angle_gamma   90.00
#
_symmetry.space_group_name_H-M   'P 1'
#
loop_
_entity.id
_entity.type
_entity.pdbx_description
1 polymer ?
#
loop_
_entity_poly.entity_id
_entity_poly.type
_entity_poly.pdbx_seq_one_letter_code
_entity_poly.pdbx_strand_id
1 'polypeptide(L)'
;MDKRIVDWLAENFKKDAGIDHLNDKQALQRLTETAEKAKMELSSLTRTNINLSFVIAIVDGPKHLDTMLTSAKFDELYSNLLDSLLASPDYNCN
;
A
#
# COMPACT_ATOMS: atom_id res chain seq x y z
N MET A 1 0.73 -11.10 2.16
CA MET A 1 1.88 -10.16 2.17
C MET A 1 1.56 -8.93 1.34
N ASP A 2 0.99 -9.09 0.14
CA ASP A 2 0.76 -8.02 -0.83
C ASP A 2 -0.30 -7.01 -0.38
N LYS A 3 -1.33 -7.49 0.36
CA LYS A 3 -2.35 -6.63 0.98
C LYS A 3 -1.75 -5.50 1.84
N ARG A 4 -0.62 -5.71 2.52
CA ARG A 4 -0.06 -4.69 3.42
C ARG A 4 0.57 -3.53 2.67
N ILE A 5 1.25 -3.81 1.56
CA ILE A 5 1.76 -2.76 0.66
C ILE A 5 0.57 -2.04 0.04
N VAL A 6 -0.47 -2.77 -0.39
CA VAL A 6 -1.71 -2.18 -0.93
C VAL A 6 -2.38 -1.25 0.08
N ASP A 7 -2.56 -1.69 1.33
CA ASP A 7 -3.15 -0.89 2.40
C ASP A 7 -2.29 0.34 2.71
N TRP A 8 -0.97 0.18 2.80
CA TRP A 8 -0.06 1.30 3.02
C TRP A 8 -0.10 2.31 1.87
N LEU A 9 -0.12 1.85 0.62
CA LEU A 9 -0.25 2.72 -0.55
C LEU A 9 -1.59 3.44 -0.57
N ALA A 10 -2.67 2.74 -0.22
CA ALA A 10 -4.00 3.33 -0.12
C ALA A 10 -4.10 4.36 1.00
N GLU A 11 -3.48 4.13 2.15
CA GLU A 11 -3.41 5.10 3.24
C GLU A 11 -2.62 6.35 2.85
N ASN A 12 -1.47 6.20 2.20
CA ASN A 12 -0.70 7.35 1.69
C ASN A 12 -1.51 8.12 0.66
N PHE A 13 -2.15 7.42 -0.28
CA PHE A 13 -3.00 8.05 -1.26
C PHE A 13 -4.18 8.78 -0.61
N LYS A 14 -4.82 8.18 0.40
CA LYS A 14 -5.91 8.80 1.15
C LYS A 14 -5.44 10.04 1.90
N LYS A 15 -4.22 10.04 2.45
CA LYS A 15 -3.62 11.22 3.10
C LYS A 15 -3.33 12.35 2.10
N ASP A 16 -2.82 12.02 0.91
CA ASP A 16 -2.44 13.02 -0.10
C ASP A 16 -3.62 13.54 -0.93
N ALA A 17 -4.55 12.66 -1.29
CA ALA A 17 -5.71 12.97 -2.13
C ALA A 17 -6.99 13.24 -1.33
N GLY A 18 -7.04 12.87 -0.04
CA GLY A 18 -8.23 12.99 0.80
C GLY A 18 -9.37 12.02 0.45
N ILE A 19 -9.13 11.05 -0.44
CA ILE A 19 -10.17 10.18 -1.00
C ILE A 19 -9.81 8.72 -0.76
N ASP A 20 -10.80 7.96 -0.32
CA ASP A 20 -10.65 6.52 -0.06
C ASP A 20 -11.06 5.70 -1.29
N HIS A 21 -10.08 5.22 -2.04
CA HIS A 21 -10.31 4.37 -3.22
C HIS A 21 -10.24 2.87 -2.91
N LEU A 22 -10.18 2.47 -1.64
CA LEU A 22 -10.24 1.05 -1.26
C LEU A 22 -11.58 0.39 -1.67
N ASN A 23 -12.61 1.20 -1.92
CA ASN A 23 -13.90 0.70 -2.40
C ASN A 23 -13.97 0.51 -3.92
N ASP A 24 -13.00 1.06 -4.68
CA ASP A 24 -12.98 0.94 -6.13
C ASP A 24 -12.16 -0.29 -6.54
N LYS A 25 -12.83 -1.27 -7.17
CA LYS A 25 -12.18 -2.50 -7.64
C LYS A 25 -11.05 -2.23 -8.63
N GLN A 26 -11.18 -1.22 -9.49
CA GLN A 26 -10.13 -0.88 -10.44
C GLN A 26 -8.92 -0.29 -9.71
N ALA A 27 -9.16 0.58 -8.72
CA ALA A 27 -8.08 1.16 -7.93
C ALA A 27 -7.34 0.10 -7.12
N LEU A 28 -8.06 -0.82 -6.47
CA LEU A 28 -7.49 -1.95 -5.75
C LEU A 28 -6.62 -2.83 -6.65
N GLN A 29 -7.07 -3.09 -7.87
CA GLN A 29 -6.29 -3.88 -8.83
C GLN A 29 -4.99 -3.17 -9.21
N ARG A 30 -5.03 -1.86 -9.49
CA ARG A 30 -3.84 -1.05 -9.78
C ARG A 30 -2.85 -0.99 -8.62
N LEU A 31 -3.36 -0.82 -7.40
CA LEU A 31 -2.55 -0.85 -6.19
C LEU A 31 -1.88 -2.21 -6.01
N THR A 32 -2.61 -3.30 -6.28
CA THR A 32 -2.10 -4.67 -6.17
C THR A 32 -1.00 -4.94 -7.20
N GLU A 33 -1.22 -4.59 -8.47
CA GLU A 33 -0.21 -4.72 -9.54
C GLU A 33 1.09 -3.97 -9.18
N THR A 34 0.94 -2.79 -8.59
CA THR A 34 2.07 -1.93 -8.24
C THR A 34 2.79 -2.40 -6.98
N ALA A 35 2.04 -2.89 -5.99
CA ALA A 35 2.59 -3.55 -4.82
C ALA A 35 3.44 -4.78 -5.20
N GLU A 36 2.93 -5.63 -6.09
CA GLU A 36 3.65 -6.81 -6.58
C GLU A 36 4.93 -6.41 -7.32
N LYS A 37 4.84 -5.43 -8.21
CA LYS A 37 6.01 -4.91 -8.93
C LYS A 37 7.06 -4.35 -7.96
N ALA A 38 6.64 -3.54 -6.99
CA ALA A 38 7.51 -2.98 -5.97
C ALA A 38 8.20 -4.08 -5.15
N LYS A 39 7.47 -5.15 -4.78
CA LYS A 39 8.03 -6.30 -4.06
C LYS A 39 9.08 -7.04 -4.87
N MET A 40 8.80 -7.28 -6.16
CA MET A 40 9.76 -7.91 -7.07
C MET A 40 11.04 -7.08 -7.20
N GLU A 41 10.90 -5.76 -7.37
CA GLU A 41 12.05 -4.86 -7.44
C GLU A 41 12.83 -4.84 -6.12
N LEU A 42 12.16 -4.81 -4.97
CA LEU A 42 12.78 -4.85 -3.64
C LEU A 42 13.47 -6.18 -3.32
N SER A 43 13.14 -7.25 -4.05
CA SER A 43 13.87 -8.53 -3.92
C SER A 43 15.29 -8.45 -4.49
N SER A 44 15.57 -7.44 -5.32
CA SER A 44 16.88 -7.19 -5.94
C SER A 44 17.49 -5.83 -5.55
N LEU A 45 16.65 -4.86 -5.20
CA LEU A 45 17.01 -3.48 -4.88
C LEU A 45 16.70 -3.15 -3.41
N THR A 46 17.43 -2.22 -2.82
CA THR A 46 17.17 -1.74 -1.46
C THR A 46 16.02 -0.73 -1.38
N ARG A 47 15.60 -0.20 -2.52
CA ARG A 47 14.52 0.78 -2.68
C ARG A 47 13.89 0.69 -4.06
N THR A 48 12.61 0.97 -4.14
CA THR A 48 11.83 1.09 -5.38
C THR A 48 11.00 2.37 -5.31
N ASN A 49 10.80 3.00 -6.47
CA ASN A 49 9.99 4.19 -6.56
C ASN A 49 8.61 3.82 -7.12
N ILE A 50 7.58 4.07 -6.33
CA ILE A 50 6.20 3.74 -6.66
C ILE A 50 5.55 5.00 -7.20
N ASN A 51 5.36 5.01 -8.52
CA ASN A 51 4.59 6.03 -9.20
C ASN A 51 3.31 5.40 -9.74
N LEU A 52 2.17 5.74 -9.13
CA LEU A 52 0.86 5.28 -9.59
C LEU A 52 0.05 6.47 -10.09
N SER A 53 -0.29 6.46 -11.37
CA SER A 53 -1.19 7.44 -11.96
C SER A 53 -2.63 6.98 -11.82
N PHE A 54 -3.36 7.54 -10.87
CA PHE A 54 -4.79 7.32 -10.74
C PHE A 54 -5.54 8.28 -11.67
N VAL A 55 -5.97 7.76 -12.82
CA VAL A 55 -6.98 8.41 -13.66
C VAL A 55 -8.35 8.14 -13.05
N ILE A 56 -8.52 8.48 -11.77
CA ILE A 56 -9.83 8.45 -11.17
C ILE A 56 -10.47 9.78 -11.53
N ALA A 57 -11.66 9.73 -12.12
CA ALA A 57 -12.44 10.91 -12.49
C ALA A 57 -12.99 11.59 -11.23
N ILE A 58 -12.09 12.03 -10.37
CA ILE A 58 -12.40 12.92 -9.26
C ILE A 58 -12.52 14.34 -9.82
N VAL A 59 -13.40 15.12 -9.20
CA VAL A 59 -13.76 16.48 -9.64
C VAL A 59 -12.54 17.40 -9.76
N ASP A 60 -11.46 17.08 -9.03
CA ASP A 60 -10.22 17.86 -8.94
C ASP A 60 -9.12 17.45 -9.95
N GLY A 61 -9.41 16.51 -10.87
CA GLY A 61 -8.48 16.07 -11.90
C GLY A 61 -7.62 14.85 -11.51
N PRO A 62 -6.79 14.33 -12.45
CA PRO A 62 -6.02 13.12 -12.22
C PRO A 62 -5.03 13.31 -11.07
N LYS A 63 -5.06 12.39 -10.10
CA LYS A 63 -4.12 12.38 -8.97
C LYS A 63 -3.08 11.31 -9.18
N HIS A 64 -1.85 11.62 -8.76
CA HIS A 64 -0.72 10.71 -8.85
C HIS A 64 -0.23 10.41 -7.43
N LEU A 65 0.06 9.15 -7.17
CA LEU A 65 0.82 8.73 -6.00
C LEU A 65 2.28 8.66 -6.42
N ASP A 66 3.15 9.42 -5.74
CA ASP A 66 4.60 9.29 -5.89
C ASP A 66 5.19 9.03 -4.50
N THR A 67 5.63 7.79 -4.27
CA THR A 67 6.18 7.40 -2.97
C THR A 67 7.34 6.43 -3.14
N MET A 68 8.33 6.53 -2.26
CA MET A 68 9.48 5.63 -2.27
C MET A 68 9.29 4.55 -1.21
N LEU A 69 9.31 3.29 -1.64
CA LEU A 69 9.31 2.14 -0.72
C LEU A 69 10.74 1.59 -0.60
N THR A 70 11.23 1.49 0.63
CA THR A 70 12.54 0.90 0.94
C THR A 70 12.36 -0.48 1.55
N SER A 71 13.37 -1.36 1.44
CA SER A 71 13.32 -2.68 2.08
C SER A 71 13.12 -2.56 3.59
N ALA A 72 13.77 -1.59 4.23
CA ALA A 72 13.59 -1.30 5.66
C ALA A 72 12.13 -0.93 5.99
N LYS A 73 11.48 -0.11 5.15
CA LYS A 73 10.07 0.24 5.36
C LYS A 73 9.16 -0.97 5.12
N PHE A 74 9.48 -1.82 4.15
CA PHE A 74 8.76 -3.06 3.92
C PHE A 74 8.83 -4.00 5.13
N ASP A 75 10.02 -4.17 5.73
CA ASP A 75 10.21 -4.97 6.95
C ASP A 75 9.47 -4.38 8.16
N GLU A 76 9.44 -3.05 8.28
CA GLU A 76 8.65 -2.34 9.30
C GLU A 76 7.14 -2.54 9.12
N LEU A 77 6.64 -2.49 7.88
CA LEU A 77 5.24 -2.75 7.56
C LEU A 77 4.84 -4.19 7.88
N TYR A 78 5.77 -5.13 7.70
CA TYR A 78 5.61 -6.54 8.04
C TYR A 78 5.64 -6.78 9.55
N SER A 79 6.55 -6.13 10.27
CA SER A 79 6.63 -6.23 11.74
C SER A 79 5.37 -5.68 12.40
N ASN A 80 4.90 -4.50 11.96
CA ASN A 80 3.64 -3.92 12.43
C ASN A 80 2.41 -4.79 12.11
N LEU A 81 2.45 -5.62 11.06
CA LEU A 81 1.37 -6.57 10.77
C LEU A 81 1.31 -7.67 11.83
N LEU A 82 2.48 -8.21 12.21
CA LEU A 82 2.56 -9.24 13.24
C LEU A 82 2.02 -8.69 14.57
N ASP A 83 2.44 -7.48 14.95
CA ASP A 83 1.95 -6.80 16.14
C ASP A 83 0.43 -6.51 16.07
N SER A 84 -0.09 -6.07 14.93
CA SER A 84 -1.53 -5.81 14.78
C SER A 84 -2.39 -7.10 14.76
N LEU A 85 -1.85 -8.19 14.22
CA LEU A 85 -2.52 -9.50 14.25
C LEU A 85 -2.54 -10.06 15.68
N LEU A 86 -1.44 -9.91 16.42
CA LEU A 86 -1.34 -10.30 17.83
C LEU A 86 -2.15 -9.38 18.76
N ALA A 87 -2.35 -8.11 18.37
CA ALA A 87 -3.17 -7.15 19.11
C ALA A 87 -4.68 -7.27 18.81
N SER A 88 -5.08 -8.11 17.85
CA SER A 88 -6.49 -8.40 17.58
C SER A 88 -7.01 -9.36 18.65
N PRO A 89 -8.13 -9.05 19.34
CA PRO A 89 -8.59 -9.77 20.54
C PRO A 89 -9.04 -11.24 20.30
N ASP A 90 -9.01 -11.72 19.07
CA ASP A 90 -9.35 -13.12 18.72
C ASP A 90 -8.19 -14.11 18.92
N TYR A 91 -6.95 -13.65 19.22
CA TYR A 91 -5.82 -14.54 19.54
C TYR A 91 -5.58 -14.73 21.05
N ASN A 92 -6.60 -14.47 21.88
CA ASN A 92 -6.60 -14.92 23.27
C ASN A 92 -7.34 -16.26 23.37
N CYS A 93 -6.63 -17.35 23.07
CA CYS A 93 -7.10 -18.68 23.42
C CYS A 93 -6.45 -19.08 24.75
N ASN A 94 -7.32 -19.29 25.76
CA ASN A 94 -7.11 -19.85 27.12
C ASN A 94 -5.73 -20.39 27.49
#